data_AF-A0A7R8CZN9-F1
#
_entry.id   AF-A0A7R8CZN9-F1
#
_cell.length_a   1.000
_cell.length_b   1.000
_cell.length_c   1.000
_cell.angle_alpha   90.00
_cell.angle_beta   90.00
_cell.angle_gamma   90.00
#
_symmetry.space_group_name_H-M   'P 1'
#
loop_
_entity.id
_entity.type
_entity.pdbx_description
1 polymer ?
#
loop_
_entity_poly.entity_id
_entity_poly.type
_entity_poly.pdbx_seq_one_letter_code
_entity_poly.pdbx_strand_id
1 'polypeptide(L)'
;MVGNNDIRVDFIMDFTLKSLRLKPDKWNRMMVSDEQRNYIWNFVDRQLPQELVISQNFSGHLVSHTDWPVPLRSKGVYFVKRESEILPKENFLNYLTCGDIHPNALDHFCAWVEEVVAPVLKNEKNLSKFPRCIADDIKRQVHELSTSVYQIRGHIKGKTLLPFPQGAAKIDEEERKVRESNGEEVDMTLKNNIEGIIIKWAYQIDEVLSKDSAEELNNANEGSYYSKKWRLFLTLLTVHITQHLDPSSHFISLEGSDFQDIVPQLRPLMHAICLVYAHSNHYNSAARIIILMQETCNLLADMGRKYLEPSSIFQVEVEEALIKS
;
A
#
# COMPACT_ATOMS: atom_id res chain seq x y z
N MET A 1 42.54 -24.78 8.20
CA MET A 1 42.60 -23.36 8.60
C MET A 1 43.77 -22.71 7.89
N VAL A 2 43.51 -22.06 6.76
CA VAL A 2 44.38 -21.16 5.96
C VAL A 2 43.40 -20.48 4.99
N GLY A 3 43.21 -19.18 4.82
CA GLY A 3 43.69 -17.95 5.41
C GLY A 3 43.13 -16.86 4.50
N ASN A 4 42.12 -16.08 4.94
CA ASN A 4 41.65 -14.87 4.25
C ASN A 4 40.63 -14.12 5.14
N ASN A 5 41.05 -13.59 6.29
CA ASN A 5 40.22 -12.65 7.04
C ASN A 5 40.30 -11.29 6.33
N ASP A 6 39.57 -11.17 5.23
CA ASP A 6 39.38 -9.87 4.59
C ASP A 6 38.41 -9.06 5.43
N ILE A 7 38.91 -7.95 6.00
CA ILE A 7 38.16 -7.10 6.92
C ILE A 7 36.85 -6.56 6.31
N ARG A 8 36.78 -6.47 4.97
CA ARG A 8 35.59 -6.04 4.23
C ARG A 8 34.50 -7.11 4.32
N VAL A 9 34.88 -8.37 4.12
CA VAL A 9 33.97 -9.52 4.22
C VAL A 9 33.57 -9.77 5.67
N ASP A 10 34.51 -9.64 6.62
CA ASP A 10 34.21 -9.74 8.06
C ASP A 10 33.19 -8.68 8.49
N PHE A 11 33.31 -7.44 8.00
CA PHE A 11 32.33 -6.39 8.27
C PHE A 11 30.94 -6.73 7.70
N ILE A 12 30.86 -7.18 6.45
CA ILE A 12 29.59 -7.57 5.81
C ILE A 12 28.92 -8.69 6.63
N MET A 13 29.70 -9.70 7.05
CA MET A 13 29.23 -10.79 7.90
C MET A 13 28.67 -10.24 9.22
N ASP A 14 29.47 -9.47 9.95
CA ASP A 14 29.13 -8.94 11.27
C ASP A 14 27.88 -8.07 11.22
N PHE A 15 27.81 -7.16 10.25
CA PHE A 15 26.65 -6.30 10.04
C PHE A 15 25.40 -7.14 9.75
N THR A 16 25.49 -8.10 8.83
CA THR A 16 24.38 -9.00 8.47
C THR A 16 23.87 -9.77 9.69
N LEU A 17 24.77 -10.41 10.43
CA LEU A 17 24.40 -11.23 11.59
C LEU A 17 23.78 -10.39 12.71
N LYS A 18 24.33 -9.21 13.00
CA LYS A 18 23.81 -8.30 14.03
C LYS A 18 22.46 -7.71 13.64
N SER A 19 22.34 -7.20 12.41
CA SER A 19 21.11 -6.54 11.92
C SER A 19 19.93 -7.51 11.74
N LEU A 20 20.21 -8.75 11.34
CA LEU A 20 19.21 -9.81 11.20
C LEU A 20 19.07 -10.69 12.44
N ARG A 21 19.88 -10.44 13.49
CA ARG A 21 19.89 -11.18 14.77
C ARG A 21 20.10 -12.69 14.57
N LEU A 22 21.06 -13.06 13.73
CA LEU A 22 21.36 -14.44 13.36
C LEU A 22 22.63 -14.95 14.04
N LYS A 23 22.72 -16.28 14.20
CA LYS A 23 23.94 -16.96 14.69
C LYS A 23 24.96 -17.14 13.54
N PRO A 24 26.28 -17.17 13.83
CA PRO A 24 27.33 -17.34 12.82
C PRO A 24 27.16 -18.57 11.91
N ASP A 25 26.55 -19.65 12.41
CA ASP A 25 26.28 -20.85 11.62
C ASP A 25 25.46 -20.58 10.35
N LYS A 26 24.58 -19.56 10.36
CA LYS A 26 23.78 -19.17 9.20
C LYS A 26 24.66 -18.60 8.08
N TRP A 27 25.63 -17.76 8.43
CA TRP A 27 26.62 -17.23 7.50
C TRP A 27 27.51 -18.35 6.96
N ASN A 28 28.05 -19.19 7.85
CA ASN A 28 28.91 -20.31 7.47
C ASN A 28 28.22 -21.23 6.45
N ARG A 29 26.93 -21.56 6.64
CA ARG A 29 26.15 -22.36 5.68
C ARG A 29 25.99 -21.69 4.32
N MET A 30 25.79 -20.37 4.27
CA MET A 30 25.70 -19.63 3.01
C MET A 30 27.04 -19.67 2.26
N MET A 31 28.15 -19.49 2.97
CA MET A 31 29.50 -19.48 2.39
C MET A 31 29.99 -20.83 1.85
N VAL A 32 29.29 -21.94 2.16
CA VAL A 32 29.52 -23.26 1.54
C VAL A 32 29.15 -23.24 0.06
N SER A 33 28.15 -22.46 -0.34
CA SER A 33 27.78 -22.30 -1.75
C SER A 33 28.77 -21.40 -2.47
N ASP A 34 29.40 -21.93 -3.53
CA ASP A 34 30.33 -21.18 -4.37
C ASP A 34 29.66 -19.97 -5.03
N GLU A 35 28.40 -20.11 -5.43
CA GLU A 35 27.62 -19.01 -6.03
C GLU A 35 27.43 -17.86 -5.03
N GLN A 36 26.98 -18.17 -3.82
CA GLN A 36 26.74 -17.19 -2.77
C GLN A 36 28.02 -16.49 -2.33
N ARG A 37 29.10 -17.28 -2.21
CA ARG A 37 30.44 -16.76 -1.95
C ARG A 37 30.90 -15.82 -3.07
N ASN A 38 30.65 -16.16 -4.33
CA ASN A 38 31.03 -15.35 -5.48
C ASN A 38 30.31 -14.00 -5.51
N TYR A 39 29.04 -13.89 -5.11
CA TYR A 39 28.37 -12.58 -5.01
C TYR A 39 29.11 -11.63 -4.07
N ILE A 40 29.53 -12.12 -2.89
CA ILE A 40 30.24 -11.32 -1.90
C ILE A 40 31.62 -10.90 -2.41
N TRP A 41 32.40 -11.85 -2.95
CA TRP A 41 33.74 -11.52 -3.44
C TRP A 41 33.72 -10.66 -4.69
N ASN A 42 32.77 -10.86 -5.60
CA ASN A 42 32.61 -9.97 -6.76
C ASN A 42 32.24 -8.55 -6.31
N PHE A 43 31.35 -8.40 -5.34
CA PHE A 43 31.05 -7.08 -4.76
C PHE A 43 32.31 -6.44 -4.17
N VAL A 44 33.14 -7.18 -3.45
CA VAL A 44 34.30 -6.61 -2.75
C VAL A 44 35.49 -6.32 -3.70
N ASP A 45 35.79 -7.21 -4.64
CA ASP A 45 37.03 -7.18 -5.45
C ASP A 45 36.85 -6.65 -6.89
N ARG A 46 35.62 -6.38 -7.32
CA ARG A 46 35.34 -5.82 -8.65
C ARG A 46 34.73 -4.43 -8.55
N GLN A 47 34.76 -3.67 -9.65
CA GLN A 47 34.06 -2.38 -9.74
C GLN A 47 32.54 -2.60 -9.69
N LEU A 48 32.05 -3.59 -10.44
CA LEU A 48 30.65 -4.03 -10.44
C LEU A 48 30.52 -5.44 -9.86
N PRO A 49 29.45 -5.74 -9.12
CA PRO A 49 28.26 -4.91 -8.86
C PRO A 49 28.50 -3.80 -7.83
N GLN A 50 27.69 -2.73 -7.87
CA GLN A 50 27.73 -1.66 -6.85
C GLN A 50 26.85 -1.98 -5.65
N GLU A 51 25.91 -2.91 -5.80
CA GLU A 51 24.93 -3.29 -4.81
C GLU A 51 25.10 -4.75 -4.40
N LEU A 52 24.92 -5.00 -3.11
CA LEU A 52 24.82 -6.33 -2.53
C LEU A 52 23.69 -6.31 -1.50
N VAL A 53 22.71 -7.18 -1.67
CA VAL A 53 21.58 -7.36 -0.76
C VAL A 53 21.66 -8.76 -0.18
N ILE A 54 21.58 -8.87 1.15
CA ILE A 54 21.56 -10.17 1.85
C ILE A 54 20.26 -10.28 2.64
N SER A 55 19.53 -11.39 2.42
CA SER A 55 18.23 -11.63 3.03
C SER A 55 18.01 -13.10 3.35
N GLN A 56 16.86 -13.46 3.94
CA GLN A 56 16.47 -14.84 4.16
C GLN A 56 15.42 -15.30 3.14
N ASN A 57 15.63 -16.47 2.53
CA ASN A 57 14.64 -17.10 1.67
C ASN A 57 13.48 -17.75 2.47
N PHE A 58 12.52 -18.39 1.79
CA PHE A 58 11.38 -19.06 2.42
C PHE A 58 11.76 -20.17 3.41
N SER A 59 12.93 -20.77 3.26
CA SER A 59 13.46 -21.80 4.17
C SER A 59 14.31 -21.21 5.30
N GLY A 60 14.47 -19.88 5.38
CA GLY A 60 15.25 -19.20 6.41
C GLY A 60 16.78 -19.35 6.24
N HIS A 61 17.24 -19.69 5.03
CA HIS A 61 18.64 -19.65 4.65
C HIS A 61 19.01 -18.25 4.17
N LEU A 62 20.24 -17.81 4.49
CA LEU A 62 20.77 -16.57 3.95
C LEU A 62 21.06 -16.73 2.46
N VAL A 63 20.68 -15.71 1.71
CA VAL A 63 20.90 -15.58 0.27
C VAL A 63 21.35 -14.15 -0.03
N SER A 64 22.28 -14.04 -0.97
CA SER A 64 22.87 -12.80 -1.48
C SER A 64 22.36 -12.55 -2.90
N HIS A 65 22.14 -11.29 -3.21
CA HIS A 65 21.69 -10.79 -4.50
C HIS A 65 22.49 -9.55 -4.87
N THR A 66 22.71 -9.33 -6.16
CA THR A 66 23.44 -8.17 -6.69
C THR A 66 22.60 -7.28 -7.59
N ASP A 67 21.30 -7.56 -7.66
CA ASP A 67 20.32 -6.86 -8.47
C ASP A 67 19.24 -6.27 -7.59
N TRP A 68 18.60 -5.20 -8.05
CA TRP A 68 17.50 -4.51 -7.36
C TRP A 68 16.34 -4.23 -8.34
N PRO A 69 15.06 -4.34 -7.92
CA PRO A 69 14.56 -4.70 -6.59
C PRO A 69 14.54 -6.21 -6.31
N VAL A 70 14.77 -6.60 -5.05
CA VAL A 70 14.66 -8.00 -4.60
C VAL A 70 13.35 -8.19 -3.84
N PRO A 71 12.49 -9.17 -4.19
CA PRO A 71 11.32 -9.49 -3.39
C PRO A 71 11.78 -10.06 -2.05
N LEU A 72 11.53 -9.30 -0.98
CA LEU A 72 11.92 -9.68 0.36
C LEU A 72 10.74 -10.29 1.10
N ARG A 73 10.96 -11.49 1.66
CA ARG A 73 10.00 -12.10 2.60
C ARG A 73 10.06 -11.43 3.97
N SER A 74 11.27 -11.14 4.43
CA SER A 74 11.57 -10.55 5.72
C SER A 74 12.61 -9.44 5.55
N LYS A 75 12.90 -8.75 6.65
CA LYS A 75 13.98 -7.76 6.70
C LYS A 75 15.26 -8.32 6.05
N GLY A 76 15.87 -7.52 5.19
CA GLY A 76 17.19 -7.77 4.62
C GLY A 76 18.18 -6.68 5.03
N VAL A 77 19.44 -6.84 4.62
CA VAL A 77 20.46 -5.81 4.69
C VAL A 77 20.98 -5.50 3.29
N TYR A 78 21.41 -4.28 3.07
CA TYR A 78 22.03 -3.86 1.82
C TYR A 78 23.40 -3.22 2.07
N PHE A 79 24.23 -3.30 1.05
CA PHE A 79 25.56 -2.70 0.96
C PHE A 79 25.68 -2.10 -0.45
N VAL A 80 25.94 -0.80 -0.53
CA VAL A 80 26.02 -0.04 -1.77
C VAL A 80 27.33 0.74 -1.79
N LYS A 81 28.12 0.55 -2.85
CA LYS A 81 29.31 1.37 -3.09
C LYS A 81 28.87 2.75 -3.52
N ARG A 82 29.51 3.78 -2.96
CA ARG A 82 29.20 5.17 -3.30
C ARG A 82 29.60 5.54 -4.73
N GLU A 83 30.66 4.88 -5.22
CA GLU A 83 31.22 5.06 -6.55
C GLU A 83 31.43 3.70 -7.22
N SER A 84 31.56 3.67 -8.55
CA SER A 84 31.79 2.44 -9.32
C SER A 84 33.26 2.02 -9.30
N GLU A 85 33.76 1.77 -8.09
CA GLU A 85 35.16 1.46 -7.81
C GLU A 85 35.29 0.16 -7.01
N ILE A 86 36.49 -0.43 -7.01
CA ILE A 86 36.79 -1.57 -6.14
C ILE A 86 36.84 -1.05 -4.70
N LEU A 87 36.24 -1.77 -3.75
CA LEU A 87 36.31 -1.37 -2.34
C LEU A 87 37.76 -1.46 -1.86
N PRO A 88 38.37 -0.37 -1.39
CA PRO A 88 39.76 -0.38 -0.95
C PRO A 88 39.93 -1.32 0.25
N LYS A 89 41.11 -1.93 0.41
CA LYS A 89 41.34 -2.87 1.53
C LYS A 89 41.35 -2.18 2.90
N GLU A 90 41.58 -0.88 2.94
CA GLU A 90 41.58 -0.04 4.14
C GLU A 90 40.55 1.09 3.98
N ASN A 91 39.99 1.57 5.10
CA ASN A 91 39.03 2.69 5.12
C ASN A 91 37.82 2.54 4.17
N PHE A 92 37.46 1.30 3.79
CA PHE A 92 36.37 0.99 2.86
C PHE A 92 35.01 1.53 3.30
N LEU A 93 34.81 1.76 4.60
CA LEU A 93 33.58 2.36 5.14
C LEU A 93 33.32 3.76 4.59
N ASN A 94 34.34 4.50 4.14
CA ASN A 94 34.17 5.80 3.48
C ASN A 94 33.57 5.68 2.08
N TYR A 95 33.66 4.49 1.47
CA TYR A 95 33.22 4.16 0.12
C TYR A 95 31.92 3.32 0.14
N LEU A 96 31.43 2.98 1.32
CA LEU A 96 30.31 2.07 1.52
C LEU A 96 29.15 2.80 2.21
N THR A 97 27.95 2.54 1.74
CA THR A 97 26.70 2.85 2.41
C THR A 97 26.01 1.52 2.70
N CYS A 98 25.63 1.29 3.95
CA CYS A 98 24.94 0.05 4.34
C CYS A 98 23.76 0.35 5.24
N GLY A 99 22.78 -0.53 5.22
CA GLY A 99 21.57 -0.36 6.01
C GLY A 99 20.65 -1.56 5.96
N ASP A 100 19.53 -1.39 6.63
CA ASP A 100 18.45 -2.37 6.63
C ASP A 100 17.43 -2.05 5.54
N ILE A 101 16.82 -3.08 4.98
CA ILE A 101 15.70 -2.96 4.05
C ILE A 101 14.48 -3.71 4.59
N HIS A 102 13.34 -3.02 4.56
CA HIS A 102 12.05 -3.57 4.93
C HIS A 102 11.37 -4.25 3.73
N PRO A 103 10.66 -5.39 3.91
CA PRO A 103 10.01 -6.09 2.80
C PRO A 103 8.93 -5.27 2.09
N ASN A 104 8.28 -4.37 2.82
CA ASN A 104 7.45 -3.32 2.21
C ASN A 104 8.25 -2.02 2.11
N ALA A 105 8.92 -1.83 0.97
CA ALA A 105 9.77 -0.67 0.71
C ALA A 105 8.97 0.64 0.71
N LEU A 106 7.73 0.59 0.20
CA LEU A 106 6.90 1.79 0.07
C LEU A 106 6.36 2.26 1.43
N ASP A 107 5.87 1.34 2.27
CA ASP A 107 5.48 1.69 3.65
C ASP A 107 6.67 2.23 4.46
N HIS A 108 7.85 1.63 4.28
CA HIS A 108 9.08 2.10 4.94
C HIS A 108 9.51 3.48 4.46
N PHE A 109 9.41 3.76 3.15
CA PHE A 109 9.65 5.08 2.59
C PHE A 109 8.67 6.12 3.17
N CYS A 110 7.37 5.78 3.24
CA CYS A 110 6.36 6.65 3.82
C CYS A 110 6.69 7.01 5.28
N ALA A 111 7.02 6.00 6.09
CA ALA A 111 7.41 6.21 7.48
C ALA A 111 8.69 7.05 7.60
N TRP A 112 9.70 6.78 6.78
CA TRP A 112 10.96 7.54 6.78
C TRP A 112 10.76 9.03 6.44
N VAL A 113 9.89 9.33 5.46
CA VAL A 113 9.56 10.73 5.13
C VAL A 113 8.86 11.42 6.30
N GLU A 114 7.85 10.77 6.90
CA GLU A 114 7.06 11.34 7.99
C GLU A 114 7.85 11.50 9.30
N GLU A 115 8.67 10.50 9.65
CA GLU A 115 9.33 10.41 10.96
C GLU A 115 10.75 10.97 10.97
N VAL A 116 11.43 11.05 9.82
CA VAL A 116 12.83 11.49 9.73
C VAL A 116 12.96 12.74 8.88
N VAL A 117 12.57 12.68 7.60
CA VAL A 117 12.80 13.79 6.65
C VAL A 117 12.03 15.03 7.07
N ALA A 118 10.73 14.90 7.34
CA ALA A 118 9.89 16.03 7.66
C ALA A 118 10.31 16.75 8.97
N PRO A 119 10.57 16.05 10.10
CA PRO A 119 11.04 16.70 11.32
C PRO A 119 12.41 17.37 11.16
N VAL A 120 13.34 16.74 10.42
CA VAL A 120 14.69 17.30 10.21
C VAL A 120 14.62 18.58 9.38
N LEU A 121 13.85 18.59 8.30
CA LEU A 121 13.82 19.70 7.36
C LEU A 121 12.79 20.79 7.70
N LYS A 122 11.81 20.51 8.57
CA LYS A 122 10.87 21.56 9.07
C LYS A 122 11.38 22.27 10.32
N ASN A 123 12.41 21.73 10.99
CA ASN A 123 12.98 22.34 12.20
C ASN A 123 13.76 23.61 11.85
N GLU A 124 13.30 24.75 12.39
CA GLU A 124 13.90 26.06 12.11
C GLU A 124 15.36 26.19 12.54
N LYS A 125 15.76 25.48 13.60
CA LYS A 125 17.16 25.48 14.06
C LYS A 125 18.08 24.86 13.01
N ASN A 126 17.62 23.80 12.33
CA ASN A 126 18.37 23.14 11.26
C ASN A 126 18.45 24.02 10.00
N LEU A 127 17.47 24.91 9.81
CA LEU A 127 17.41 25.84 8.69
C LEU A 127 18.04 27.22 8.99
N SER A 128 18.51 27.46 10.21
CA SER A 128 18.97 28.79 10.67
C SER A 128 20.10 29.41 9.83
N LYS A 129 20.92 28.58 9.15
CA LYS A 129 22.00 29.03 8.27
C LYS A 129 21.56 29.28 6.83
N PHE A 130 20.35 28.88 6.45
CA PHE A 130 19.82 29.09 5.12
C PHE A 130 19.16 30.48 5.03
N PRO A 131 19.31 31.19 3.90
CA PRO A 131 18.49 32.36 3.59
C PRO A 131 17.00 32.04 3.75
N ARG A 132 16.21 33.00 4.25
CA ARG A 132 14.77 32.79 4.53
C ARG A 132 14.00 32.22 3.34
N CYS A 133 14.20 32.78 2.15
CA CYS A 133 13.54 32.29 0.94
C CYS A 133 13.84 30.81 0.63
N ILE A 134 15.06 30.34 0.91
CA ILE A 134 15.45 28.93 0.72
C ILE A 134 14.85 28.06 1.83
N ALA A 135 14.89 28.53 3.08
CA ALA A 135 14.29 27.83 4.20
C ALA A 135 12.77 27.64 4.00
N ASP A 136 12.09 28.67 3.50
CA ASP A 136 10.66 28.63 3.20
C ASP A 136 10.35 27.70 2.03
N ASP A 137 11.19 27.71 0.98
CA ASP A 137 11.05 26.78 -0.14
C ASP A 137 11.27 25.31 0.28
N ILE A 138 12.29 25.03 1.10
CA ILE A 138 12.51 23.69 1.67
C ILE A 138 11.28 23.24 2.47
N LYS A 139 10.74 24.10 3.34
CA LYS A 139 9.54 23.79 4.13
C LYS A 139 8.34 23.47 3.22
N ARG A 140 8.17 24.21 2.12
CA ARG A 140 7.12 23.97 1.12
C ARG A 140 7.33 22.63 0.40
N GLN A 141 8.52 22.35 -0.12
CA GLN A 141 8.84 21.09 -0.80
C GLN A 141 8.61 19.87 0.10
N VAL A 142 9.00 19.97 1.38
CA VAL A 142 8.77 18.90 2.35
C VAL A 142 7.29 18.72 2.65
N HIS A 143 6.49 19.81 2.67
CA HIS A 143 5.05 19.72 2.82
C HIS A 143 4.40 19.04 1.60
N GLU A 144 4.81 19.40 0.37
CA GLU A 144 4.36 18.74 -0.87
C GLU A 144 4.69 17.24 -0.86
N LEU A 145 5.93 16.88 -0.52
CA LEU A 145 6.35 15.48 -0.38
C LEU A 145 5.52 14.72 0.67
N SER A 146 5.28 15.33 1.83
CA SER A 146 4.47 14.70 2.90
C SER A 146 3.05 14.41 2.42
N THR A 147 2.47 15.36 1.68
CA THR A 147 1.14 15.23 1.07
C THR A 147 1.09 14.08 0.07
N SER A 148 2.05 14.01 -0.86
CA SER A 148 2.12 12.90 -1.82
C SER A 148 2.30 11.55 -1.14
N VAL A 149 3.16 11.46 -0.12
CA VAL A 149 3.36 10.26 0.68
C VAL A 149 2.07 9.81 1.38
N TYR A 150 1.33 10.75 1.98
CA TYR A 150 0.05 10.48 2.61
C TYR A 150 -0.97 9.87 1.63
N GLN A 151 -1.05 10.43 0.41
CA GLN A 151 -1.93 9.94 -0.64
C GLN A 151 -1.53 8.55 -1.14
N ILE A 152 -0.23 8.35 -1.44
CA ILE A 152 0.32 7.05 -1.87
C ILE A 152 0.01 5.97 -0.82
N ARG A 153 0.21 6.26 0.46
CA ARG A 153 -0.13 5.35 1.57
C ARG A 153 -1.61 4.99 1.60
N GLY A 154 -2.48 5.94 1.26
CA GLY A 154 -3.90 5.70 1.03
C GLY A 154 -4.14 4.70 -0.10
N HIS A 155 -3.61 4.99 -1.28
CA HIS A 155 -3.82 4.17 -2.47
C HIS A 155 -3.35 2.73 -2.29
N ILE A 156 -2.21 2.50 -1.62
CA ILE A 156 -1.72 1.14 -1.28
C ILE A 156 -2.74 0.38 -0.43
N LYS A 157 -3.46 1.09 0.44
CA LYS A 157 -4.48 0.51 1.33
C LYS A 157 -5.87 0.50 0.68
N GLY A 158 -5.98 0.84 -0.60
CA GLY A 158 -7.26 0.96 -1.31
C GLY A 158 -8.14 2.11 -0.81
N LYS A 159 -7.53 3.17 -0.29
CA LYS A 159 -8.23 4.36 0.21
C LYS A 159 -7.79 5.60 -0.54
N THR A 160 -8.73 6.44 -0.92
CA THR A 160 -8.39 7.80 -1.36
C THR A 160 -8.28 8.69 -0.13
N LEU A 161 -7.08 9.18 0.16
CA LEU A 161 -6.82 10.05 1.30
C LEU A 161 -6.63 11.49 0.82
N LEU A 162 -7.42 12.41 1.37
CA LEU A 162 -7.40 13.81 0.99
C LEU A 162 -6.37 14.57 1.86
N PRO A 163 -5.36 15.22 1.25
CA PRO A 163 -4.32 15.92 2.01
C PRO A 163 -4.83 17.23 2.61
N PHE A 164 -4.35 17.58 3.79
CA PHE A 164 -4.72 18.83 4.48
C PHE A 164 -4.06 20.07 3.84
N PRO A 165 -4.73 21.24 3.86
CA PRO A 165 -4.13 22.48 3.37
C PRO A 165 -2.94 22.91 4.23
N GLN A 166 -1.95 23.54 3.59
CA GLN A 166 -0.83 24.14 4.31
C GLN A 166 -1.34 25.26 5.23
N GLY A 167 -0.99 25.18 6.52
CA GLY A 167 -1.47 26.14 7.52
C GLY A 167 -2.83 25.78 8.13
N ALA A 168 -3.37 24.58 7.89
CA ALA A 168 -4.65 24.13 8.45
C ALA A 168 -4.79 24.34 9.97
N ALA A 169 -3.68 24.22 10.72
CA ALA A 169 -3.67 24.43 12.17
C ALA A 169 -4.03 25.87 12.60
N LYS A 170 -3.98 26.85 11.68
CA LYS A 170 -4.31 28.25 11.93
C LYS A 170 -5.73 28.62 11.51
N ILE A 171 -6.48 27.71 10.88
CA ILE A 171 -7.79 28.01 10.30
C ILE A 171 -8.74 28.60 11.35
N ASP A 172 -8.81 27.99 12.54
CA ASP A 172 -9.70 28.46 13.60
C ASP A 172 -9.33 29.86 14.10
N GLU A 173 -8.03 30.19 14.17
CA GLU A 173 -7.56 31.51 14.58
C GLU A 173 -7.84 32.57 13.50
N GLU A 174 -7.56 32.24 12.25
CA GLU A 174 -7.77 33.14 11.11
C GLU A 174 -9.26 33.36 10.82
N GLU A 175 -10.11 32.34 10.97
CA GLU A 175 -11.57 32.49 10.85
C GLU A 175 -12.10 33.50 11.88
N ARG A 176 -11.62 33.42 13.13
CA ARG A 176 -12.02 34.35 14.18
C ARG A 176 -11.62 35.78 13.82
N LYS A 177 -10.39 36.01 13.34
CA LYS A 177 -9.91 37.33 12.92
C LYS A 177 -10.77 37.91 11.79
N VAL A 178 -11.02 37.13 10.74
CA VAL A 178 -11.88 37.52 9.61
C VAL A 178 -13.28 37.91 10.09
N ARG A 179 -13.84 37.17 11.05
CA ARG A 179 -15.16 37.45 11.61
C ARG A 179 -15.19 38.73 12.46
N GLU A 180 -14.17 38.95 13.28
CA GLU A 180 -14.03 40.14 14.13
C GLU A 180 -13.73 41.41 13.32
N SER A 181 -12.95 41.28 12.24
CA SER A 181 -12.62 42.36 11.31
C SER A 181 -13.65 42.56 10.21
N ASN A 182 -14.79 41.83 10.24
CA ASN A 182 -15.81 41.83 9.20
C ASN A 182 -15.27 41.64 7.75
N GLY A 183 -14.24 40.80 7.60
CA GLY A 183 -13.62 40.50 6.31
C GLY A 183 -12.43 41.38 5.90
N GLU A 184 -12.02 42.37 6.71
CA GLU A 184 -10.88 43.23 6.37
C GLU A 184 -9.50 42.57 6.56
N GLU A 185 -9.33 41.73 7.58
CA GLU A 185 -8.09 41.00 7.84
C GLU A 185 -8.22 39.54 7.41
N VAL A 186 -7.75 39.23 6.19
CA VAL A 186 -7.73 37.87 5.63
C VAL A 186 -6.30 37.48 5.29
N ASP A 187 -5.81 36.36 5.83
CA ASP A 187 -4.58 35.74 5.34
C ASP A 187 -4.82 35.18 3.93
N MET A 188 -4.47 35.97 2.93
CA MET A 188 -4.59 35.62 1.51
C MET A 188 -3.76 34.38 1.15
N THR A 189 -2.67 34.09 1.88
CA THR A 189 -1.85 32.91 1.64
C THR A 189 -2.59 31.65 2.09
N LEU A 190 -3.16 31.67 3.29
CA LEU A 190 -3.97 30.55 3.80
C LEU A 190 -5.21 30.33 2.93
N LYS A 191 -5.91 31.40 2.54
CA LYS A 191 -7.05 31.33 1.61
C LYS A 191 -6.66 30.65 0.29
N ASN A 192 -5.59 31.11 -0.37
CA ASN A 192 -5.14 30.53 -1.63
C ASN A 192 -4.73 29.05 -1.48
N ASN A 193 -4.13 28.68 -0.36
CA ASN A 193 -3.79 27.29 -0.06
C ASN A 193 -5.03 26.41 0.09
N ILE A 194 -6.09 26.92 0.75
CA ILE A 194 -7.38 26.22 0.89
C ILE A 194 -8.07 26.08 -0.47
N GLU A 195 -8.17 27.16 -1.26
CA GLU A 195 -8.77 27.10 -2.59
C GLU A 195 -8.03 26.08 -3.49
N GLY A 196 -6.69 26.13 -3.47
CA GLY A 196 -5.86 25.19 -4.22
C GLY A 196 -6.04 23.73 -3.79
N ILE A 197 -6.18 23.45 -2.48
CA ILE A 197 -6.39 22.07 -2.00
C ILE A 197 -7.79 21.56 -2.33
N ILE A 198 -8.83 22.42 -2.24
CA ILE A 198 -10.21 22.05 -2.57
C ILE A 198 -10.35 21.68 -4.05
N ILE A 199 -9.70 22.43 -4.95
CA ILE A 199 -9.65 22.09 -6.38
C ILE A 199 -9.00 20.71 -6.58
N LYS A 200 -7.88 20.45 -5.90
CA LYS A 200 -7.21 19.13 -5.95
C LYS A 200 -8.09 18.00 -5.39
N TRP A 201 -8.85 18.25 -4.34
CA TRP A 201 -9.81 17.28 -3.80
C TRP A 201 -10.93 17.00 -4.80
N ALA A 202 -11.46 18.03 -5.46
CA ALA A 202 -12.48 17.86 -6.49
C ALA A 202 -11.98 16.95 -7.62
N TYR A 203 -10.75 17.17 -8.11
CA TYR A 203 -10.14 16.29 -9.12
C TYR A 203 -9.90 14.86 -8.63
N GLN A 204 -9.43 14.67 -7.38
CA GLN A 204 -9.21 13.32 -6.83
C GLN A 204 -10.51 12.57 -6.61
N ILE A 205 -11.56 13.26 -6.16
CA ILE A 205 -12.89 12.68 -6.02
C ILE A 205 -13.42 12.32 -7.40
N ASP A 206 -13.36 13.23 -8.37
CA ASP A 206 -13.77 12.98 -9.75
C ASP A 206 -13.02 11.78 -10.36
N GLU A 207 -11.70 11.68 -10.18
CA GLU A 207 -10.90 10.54 -10.65
C GLU A 207 -11.42 9.23 -10.06
N VAL A 208 -11.69 9.18 -8.76
CA VAL A 208 -12.23 7.99 -8.08
C VAL A 208 -13.64 7.66 -8.58
N LEU A 209 -14.49 8.65 -8.80
CA LEU A 209 -15.86 8.46 -9.28
C LEU A 209 -15.90 8.13 -10.78
N SER A 210 -14.88 8.53 -11.54
CA SER A 210 -14.76 8.29 -12.98
C SER A 210 -14.22 6.89 -13.32
N LYS A 211 -13.59 6.20 -12.36
CA LYS A 211 -13.14 4.83 -12.54
C LYS A 211 -14.35 3.94 -12.82
N ASP A 212 -14.38 3.35 -14.01
CA ASP A 212 -15.45 2.44 -14.38
C ASP A 212 -15.31 1.17 -13.55
N SER A 213 -16.28 0.95 -12.66
CA SER A 213 -16.36 -0.26 -11.85
C SER A 213 -16.28 -1.52 -12.72
N ALA A 214 -16.70 -1.46 -13.99
CA ALA A 214 -16.63 -2.56 -14.96
C ALA A 214 -15.20 -2.95 -15.39
N GLU A 215 -14.27 -2.00 -15.53
CA GLU A 215 -12.89 -2.29 -15.96
C GLU A 215 -12.03 -2.91 -14.86
N GLU A 216 -12.23 -2.48 -13.61
CA GLU A 216 -11.61 -3.12 -12.43
C GLU A 216 -12.21 -4.50 -12.12
N LEU A 217 -13.42 -4.77 -12.64
CA LEU A 217 -14.08 -6.08 -12.56
C LEU A 217 -13.55 -7.09 -13.59
N ASN A 218 -13.31 -6.66 -14.82
CA ASN A 218 -12.85 -7.54 -15.90
C ASN A 218 -11.41 -8.06 -15.73
N ASN A 219 -10.56 -7.37 -14.97
CA ASN A 219 -9.14 -7.71 -14.80
C ASN A 219 -8.84 -8.68 -13.64
N ALA A 220 -9.85 -9.26 -12.98
CA ALA A 220 -9.63 -10.04 -11.76
C ALA A 220 -9.84 -11.54 -11.95
N ASN A 221 -8.73 -12.27 -12.08
CA ASN A 221 -8.70 -13.72 -11.86
C ASN A 221 -8.34 -14.03 -10.40
N GLU A 222 -9.02 -15.06 -9.85
CA GLU A 222 -8.73 -15.81 -8.62
C GLU A 222 -9.32 -15.33 -7.26
N GLY A 223 -10.52 -15.84 -6.97
CA GLY A 223 -10.75 -16.82 -5.89
C GLY A 223 -10.88 -16.34 -4.44
N SER A 224 -10.12 -15.36 -3.97
CA SER A 224 -10.08 -15.00 -2.53
C SER A 224 -10.39 -13.52 -2.25
N TYR A 225 -10.77 -12.77 -3.29
CA TYR A 225 -10.96 -11.31 -3.25
C TYR A 225 -12.41 -10.83 -3.21
N TYR A 226 -13.40 -11.71 -3.05
CA TYR A 226 -14.81 -11.39 -3.31
C TYR A 226 -15.51 -10.56 -2.20
N SER A 227 -15.24 -10.80 -0.92
CA SER A 227 -15.92 -10.05 0.17
C SER A 227 -15.45 -8.59 0.31
N LYS A 228 -14.19 -8.29 -0.03
CA LYS A 228 -13.67 -6.91 -0.05
C LYS A 228 -14.18 -6.13 -1.27
N LYS A 229 -14.35 -6.80 -2.42
CA LYS A 229 -14.87 -6.21 -3.66
C LYS A 229 -16.36 -5.88 -3.58
N TRP A 230 -17.17 -6.77 -3.01
CA TRP A 230 -18.60 -6.53 -2.78
C TRP A 230 -18.85 -5.31 -1.89
N ARG A 231 -18.03 -5.13 -0.85
CA ARG A 231 -18.10 -3.96 0.04
C ARG A 231 -17.68 -2.66 -0.62
N LEU A 232 -16.64 -2.68 -1.47
CA LEU A 232 -16.24 -1.52 -2.26
C LEU A 232 -17.35 -1.14 -3.26
N PHE A 233 -17.97 -2.14 -3.89
CA PHE A 233 -19.10 -2.00 -4.79
C PHE A 233 -20.35 -1.43 -4.08
N LEU A 234 -20.69 -1.89 -2.87
CA LEU A 234 -21.78 -1.33 -2.06
C LEU A 234 -21.49 0.09 -1.58
N THR A 235 -20.23 0.41 -1.30
CA THR A 235 -19.82 1.78 -0.93
C THR A 235 -19.97 2.72 -2.12
N LEU A 236 -19.63 2.28 -3.34
CA LEU A 236 -19.84 3.05 -4.55
C LEU A 236 -21.33 3.17 -4.90
N LEU A 237 -22.12 2.10 -4.77
CA LEU A 237 -23.58 2.17 -4.95
C LEU A 237 -24.26 3.13 -3.97
N THR A 238 -23.83 3.15 -2.71
CA THR A 238 -24.38 4.05 -1.68
C THR A 238 -24.00 5.51 -1.90
N VAL A 239 -22.79 5.80 -2.40
CA VAL A 239 -22.37 7.19 -2.73
C VAL A 239 -23.15 7.77 -3.92
N HIS A 240 -23.57 6.94 -4.89
CA HIS A 240 -24.22 7.42 -6.12
C HIS A 240 -25.76 7.38 -6.13
N ILE A 241 -26.42 6.64 -5.24
CA ILE A 241 -27.89 6.40 -5.29
C ILE A 241 -28.65 7.04 -4.09
N THR A 242 -27.95 7.54 -3.07
CA THR A 242 -28.57 8.03 -1.82
C THR A 242 -29.06 9.47 -1.87
N GLN A 243 -30.08 9.72 -2.70
CA GLN A 243 -31.08 10.71 -2.29
C GLN A 243 -32.42 10.07 -1.91
N HIS A 244 -32.84 8.94 -2.51
CA HIS A 244 -34.20 8.42 -2.26
C HIS A 244 -34.43 6.89 -2.20
N LEU A 245 -33.42 6.04 -2.39
CA LEU A 245 -33.59 4.57 -2.31
C LEU A 245 -32.41 3.95 -1.53
N ASP A 246 -32.68 3.01 -0.61
CA ASP A 246 -31.66 2.22 0.10
C ASP A 246 -31.63 0.75 -0.42
N PRO A 247 -31.11 0.52 -1.64
CA PRO A 247 -30.94 -0.84 -2.17
C PRO A 247 -29.82 -1.60 -1.45
N SER A 248 -28.95 -0.91 -0.68
CA SER A 248 -27.78 -1.52 -0.02
C SER A 248 -28.17 -2.52 1.06
N SER A 249 -29.29 -2.27 1.73
CA SER A 249 -29.88 -3.17 2.74
C SER A 249 -30.14 -4.59 2.22
N HIS A 250 -30.62 -4.74 0.98
CA HIS A 250 -30.92 -6.04 0.38
C HIS A 250 -29.65 -6.83 0.01
N PHE A 251 -28.61 -6.13 -0.43
CA PHE A 251 -27.33 -6.75 -0.77
C PHE A 251 -26.52 -7.17 0.47
N ILE A 252 -26.62 -6.39 1.56
CA ILE A 252 -26.03 -6.73 2.86
C ILE A 252 -26.77 -7.92 3.48
N SER A 253 -28.11 -7.95 3.38
CA SER A 253 -28.92 -9.08 3.81
C SER A 253 -28.49 -10.37 3.12
N LEU A 254 -28.28 -10.32 1.79
CA LEU A 254 -27.86 -11.48 1.01
C LEU A 254 -26.49 -12.03 1.43
N GLU A 255 -25.51 -11.15 1.68
CA GLU A 255 -24.16 -11.53 2.12
C GLU A 255 -24.17 -12.15 3.53
N GLY A 256 -25.07 -11.70 4.40
CA GLY A 256 -25.19 -12.19 5.78
C GLY A 256 -26.02 -13.46 5.95
N SER A 257 -26.52 -14.06 4.88
CA SER A 257 -27.48 -15.16 4.93
C SER A 257 -26.89 -16.50 4.55
N ASP A 258 -27.38 -17.56 5.18
CA ASP A 258 -27.01 -18.92 4.80
C ASP A 258 -27.65 -19.29 3.45
N PHE A 259 -26.96 -20.12 2.67
CA PHE A 259 -27.40 -20.50 1.33
C PHE A 259 -28.79 -21.16 1.32
N GLN A 260 -29.17 -21.86 2.39
CA GLN A 260 -30.49 -22.49 2.56
C GLN A 260 -31.64 -21.45 2.59
N ASP A 261 -31.36 -20.23 3.05
CA ASP A 261 -32.36 -19.17 3.27
C ASP A 261 -32.29 -18.07 2.22
N ILE A 262 -31.63 -18.33 1.08
CA ILE A 262 -31.33 -17.31 0.08
C ILE A 262 -32.52 -17.02 -0.85
N VAL A 263 -33.38 -18.01 -1.10
CA VAL A 263 -34.48 -17.92 -2.08
C VAL A 263 -35.46 -16.79 -1.77
N PRO A 264 -35.92 -16.56 -0.52
CA PRO A 264 -36.77 -15.43 -0.17
C PRO A 264 -36.13 -14.06 -0.42
N GLN A 265 -34.80 -13.99 -0.48
CA GLN A 265 -34.04 -12.74 -0.63
C GLN A 265 -33.78 -12.37 -2.08
N LEU A 266 -33.90 -13.33 -3.01
CA LEU A 266 -33.71 -13.10 -4.44
C LEU A 266 -34.75 -12.13 -5.01
N ARG A 267 -36.01 -12.21 -4.58
CA ARG A 267 -37.06 -11.33 -5.11
C ARG A 267 -36.86 -9.85 -4.72
N PRO A 268 -36.62 -9.50 -3.44
CA PRO A 268 -36.23 -8.14 -3.06
C PRO A 268 -34.96 -7.66 -3.75
N LEU A 269 -33.95 -8.53 -3.90
CA LEU A 269 -32.70 -8.23 -4.59
C LEU A 269 -32.91 -7.87 -6.06
N MET A 270 -33.69 -8.67 -6.79
CA MET A 270 -34.03 -8.41 -8.19
C MET A 270 -34.79 -7.09 -8.37
N HIS A 271 -35.71 -6.77 -7.45
CA HIS A 271 -36.38 -5.48 -7.45
C HIS A 271 -35.40 -4.32 -7.19
N ALA A 272 -34.44 -4.48 -6.27
CA ALA A 272 -33.40 -3.49 -6.02
C ALA A 272 -32.54 -3.27 -7.28
N ILE A 273 -32.15 -4.33 -7.98
CA ILE A 273 -31.38 -4.25 -9.23
C ILE A 273 -32.18 -3.53 -10.33
N CYS A 274 -33.47 -3.82 -10.48
CA CYS A 274 -34.35 -3.10 -11.42
C CYS A 274 -34.53 -1.63 -11.04
N LEU A 275 -34.57 -1.30 -9.74
CA LEU A 275 -34.66 0.08 -9.27
C LEU A 275 -33.37 0.85 -9.53
N VAL A 276 -32.21 0.21 -9.34
CA VAL A 276 -30.89 0.75 -9.70
C VAL A 276 -30.83 1.03 -11.20
N TYR A 277 -31.34 0.13 -12.05
CA TYR A 277 -31.43 0.36 -13.49
C TYR A 277 -32.29 1.59 -13.83
N ALA A 278 -33.46 1.70 -13.23
CA ALA A 278 -34.46 2.69 -13.60
C ALA A 278 -34.12 4.11 -13.11
N HIS A 279 -33.40 4.23 -11.99
CA HIS A 279 -33.20 5.53 -11.31
C HIS A 279 -31.75 5.99 -11.21
N SER A 280 -30.77 5.14 -11.55
CA SER A 280 -29.36 5.56 -11.55
C SER A 280 -28.99 6.22 -12.87
N ASN A 281 -28.49 7.45 -12.83
CA ASN A 281 -27.91 8.12 -14.00
C ASN A 281 -26.61 7.46 -14.50
N HIS A 282 -26.04 6.53 -13.72
CA HIS A 282 -24.76 5.88 -14.00
C HIS A 282 -24.85 4.36 -14.20
N TYR A 283 -25.88 3.69 -13.64
CA TYR A 283 -26.09 2.24 -13.78
C TYR A 283 -27.28 1.87 -14.70
N ASN A 284 -27.88 2.83 -15.41
CA ASN A 284 -28.96 2.61 -16.37
C ASN A 284 -28.50 2.09 -17.75
N SER A 285 -27.34 1.42 -17.84
CA SER A 285 -26.85 0.84 -19.09
C SER A 285 -26.92 -0.68 -19.06
N ALA A 286 -27.24 -1.28 -20.21
CA ALA A 286 -27.33 -2.74 -20.34
C ALA A 286 -26.02 -3.44 -19.93
N ALA A 287 -24.87 -2.88 -20.30
CA ALA A 287 -23.56 -3.43 -19.93
C ALA A 287 -23.34 -3.47 -18.40
N ARG A 288 -23.72 -2.41 -17.67
CA ARG A 288 -23.52 -2.33 -16.22
C ARG A 288 -24.50 -3.20 -15.44
N ILE A 289 -25.72 -3.36 -15.94
CA ILE A 289 -26.72 -4.31 -15.40
C ILE A 289 -26.27 -5.75 -15.57
N ILE A 290 -25.73 -6.10 -16.74
CA ILE A 290 -25.21 -7.44 -17.00
C ILE A 290 -24.11 -7.78 -16.01
N ILE A 291 -23.19 -6.84 -15.75
CA ILE A 291 -22.12 -7.03 -14.77
C ILE A 291 -22.68 -7.19 -13.35
N LEU A 292 -23.63 -6.34 -12.94
CA LEU A 292 -24.28 -6.46 -11.63
C LEU A 292 -25.00 -7.81 -11.45
N MET A 293 -25.66 -8.31 -12.50
CA MET A 293 -26.25 -9.65 -12.48
C MET A 293 -25.22 -10.75 -12.46
N GLN A 294 -24.15 -10.61 -13.24
CA GLN A 294 -23.10 -11.62 -13.31
C GLN A 294 -22.40 -11.78 -11.97
N GLU A 295 -22.14 -10.69 -11.26
CA GLU A 295 -21.58 -10.73 -9.90
C GLU A 295 -22.56 -11.29 -8.87
N THR A 296 -23.84 -10.95 -8.99
CA THR A 296 -24.88 -11.56 -8.15
C THR A 296 -24.89 -13.09 -8.35
N CYS A 297 -24.84 -13.55 -9.60
CA CYS A 297 -24.75 -14.98 -9.91
C CYS A 297 -23.44 -15.61 -9.42
N ASN A 298 -22.31 -14.91 -9.52
CA ASN A 298 -21.02 -15.38 -9.04
C ASN A 298 -21.00 -15.53 -7.51
N LEU A 299 -21.61 -14.59 -6.78
CA LEU A 299 -21.78 -14.66 -5.34
C LEU A 299 -22.65 -15.86 -4.94
N LEU A 300 -23.80 -16.05 -5.62
CA LEU A 300 -24.66 -17.23 -5.40
C LEU A 300 -23.91 -18.54 -5.67
N ALA A 301 -23.09 -18.59 -6.72
CA ALA A 301 -22.28 -19.75 -7.04
C ALA A 301 -21.19 -20.02 -5.98
N ASP A 302 -20.56 -18.98 -5.43
CA ASP A 302 -19.58 -19.11 -4.34
C ASP A 302 -20.23 -19.59 -3.03
N MET A 303 -21.39 -19.03 -2.68
CA MET A 303 -22.19 -19.50 -1.54
C MET A 303 -22.62 -20.96 -1.72
N GLY A 304 -23.05 -21.35 -2.92
CA GLY A 304 -23.36 -22.73 -3.25
C GLY A 304 -22.14 -23.66 -3.16
N ARG A 305 -20.97 -23.24 -3.66
CA ARG A 305 -19.73 -24.03 -3.55
C ARG A 305 -19.29 -24.24 -2.10
N LYS A 306 -19.40 -23.21 -1.26
CA LYS A 306 -19.11 -23.30 0.18
C LYS A 306 -20.10 -24.23 0.89
N TYR A 307 -21.38 -24.14 0.54
CA TYR A 307 -22.42 -25.01 1.07
C TYR A 307 -22.23 -26.48 0.65
N LEU A 308 -21.75 -26.71 -0.57
CA LEU A 308 -21.50 -28.03 -1.17
C LEU A 308 -20.07 -28.55 -0.94
N GLU A 309 -19.26 -27.91 -0.09
CA GLU A 309 -17.86 -28.27 0.04
C GLU A 309 -17.71 -29.73 0.54
N PRO A 310 -16.89 -30.58 -0.13
CA PRO A 310 -16.80 -32.02 0.14
C PRO A 310 -16.52 -32.37 1.61
N SER A 311 -15.66 -31.59 2.28
CA SER A 311 -15.33 -31.73 3.70
C SER A 311 -16.56 -31.65 4.62
N SER A 312 -17.61 -30.94 4.20
CA SER A 312 -18.85 -30.72 4.95
C SER A 312 -20.00 -31.66 4.55
N ILE A 313 -19.91 -32.32 3.39
CA ILE A 313 -20.87 -33.33 2.91
C ILE A 313 -20.54 -34.71 3.48
N PHE A 314 -19.26 -35.08 3.54
CA PHE A 314 -18.83 -36.42 4.00
C PHE A 314 -18.74 -36.57 5.53
N GLN A 315 -19.01 -35.50 6.29
CA GLN A 315 -19.04 -35.50 7.76
C GLN A 315 -20.45 -35.57 8.33
N VAL A 316 -21.47 -35.61 7.48
CA VAL A 316 -22.87 -35.48 7.86
C VAL A 316 -23.63 -36.76 7.51
N GLU A 317 -24.62 -37.17 8.34
CA GLU A 317 -25.40 -38.40 8.12
C GLU A 317 -26.08 -38.40 6.74
N VAL A 318 -26.26 -39.59 6.15
CA VAL A 318 -26.67 -39.80 4.74
C VAL A 318 -27.97 -39.07 4.39
N GLU A 319 -28.90 -38.91 5.35
CA GLU A 319 -30.16 -38.20 5.14
C GLU A 319 -30.00 -36.68 5.00
N GLU A 320 -29.03 -36.07 5.70
CA GLU A 320 -28.74 -34.63 5.59
C GLU A 320 -27.85 -34.32 4.36
N ALA A 321 -27.04 -35.28 3.90
CA ALA A 321 -26.30 -35.16 2.64
C ALA A 321 -27.24 -35.12 1.42
N LEU A 322 -28.38 -35.83 1.47
CA LEU A 322 -29.42 -35.82 0.43
C LEU A 322 -30.18 -34.49 0.34
N ILE A 323 -30.27 -33.73 1.44
CA ILE A 323 -30.86 -32.38 1.46
C ILE A 323 -29.88 -31.34 0.88
N LYS A 324 -28.58 -31.64 0.91
CA LYS A 324 -27.52 -30.79 0.34
C LYS A 324 -27.29 -30.99 -1.16
N SER A 325 -27.57 -32.17 -1.74
CA SER A 325 -27.31 -32.54 -3.15
C SER A 325 -28.44 -32.15 -4.11
#